data_AF-A0A645EGU4-F1
#
_entry.id   AF-A0A645EGU4-F1
#
_cell.length_a   1.000
_cell.length_b   1.000
_cell.length_c   1.000
_cell.angle_alpha   90.00
_cell.angle_beta   90.00
_cell.angle_gamma   90.00
#
_symmetry.space_group_name_H-M   'P 1'
#
loop_
_entity.id
_entity.type
_entity.pdbx_description
1 polymer ?
#
loop_
_entity_poly.entity_id
_entity_poly.type
_entity_poly.pdbx_seq_one_letter_code
_entity_poly.pdbx_strand_id
1 'polypeptide(L)' 'MVHVEKALTEIHGAYTMINQQFVKNALEPFEYVNREDDLGEEGLRKAKESYRPVMLYERYVASEK' A
#
# COMPACT_ATOMS: atom_id res chain seq x y z
N MET A 1 2.29 9.68 0.25
CA MET A 1 2.90 8.34 0.46
C MET A 1 2.43 7.82 1.81
N VAL A 2 2.15 6.52 1.91
CA VAL A 2 1.73 5.87 3.17
C VAL A 2 2.92 5.10 3.73
N HIS A 3 3.46 5.52 4.86
CA HIS A 3 4.63 4.90 5.50
C HIS A 3 4.28 3.80 6.49
N VAL A 4 3.20 3.99 7.24
CA VAL A 4 2.78 3.07 8.28
C VAL A 4 1.28 2.94 8.25
N GLU A 5 0.81 1.70 8.35
CA GLU A 5 -0.58 1.36 8.56
C GLU A 5 -0.64 0.30 9.65
N LYS A 6 -1.43 0.55 10.70
CA LYS A 6 -1.66 -0.41 11.79
C LYS A 6 -3.14 -0.42 12.12
N ALA A 7 -3.68 -1.62 12.22
CA ALA A 7 -5.04 -1.85 12.68
C ALA A 7 -5.11 -3.16 13.46
N LEU A 8 -6.14 -3.27 14.31
CA LEU A 8 -6.45 -4.47 15.06
C LEU A 8 -6.92 -5.58 14.11
N THR A 9 -6.25 -6.74 14.15
CA THR A 9 -6.50 -7.85 13.23
C THR A 9 -7.81 -8.57 13.49
N GLU A 10 -8.32 -8.49 14.72
CA GLU A 10 -9.61 -9.03 15.13
C GLU A 10 -10.79 -8.24 14.55
N ILE A 11 -10.58 -7.00 14.13
CA ILE A 11 -11.60 -6.16 13.52
C ILE A 11 -11.58 -6.38 12.02
N HIS A 12 -12.54 -7.15 11.52
CA HIS A 12 -12.69 -7.40 10.10
C HIS A 12 -12.84 -6.08 9.31
N GLY A 13 -12.00 -5.89 8.30
CA GLY A 13 -12.02 -4.71 7.44
C GLY A 13 -11.37 -3.45 8.02
N ALA A 14 -10.75 -3.50 9.21
CA ALA A 14 -10.12 -2.32 9.81
C ALA A 14 -9.02 -1.71 8.95
N TYR A 15 -8.13 -2.55 8.38
CA TYR A 15 -7.12 -2.12 7.41
C TYR A 15 -7.75 -1.47 6.16
N THR A 16 -8.84 -2.04 5.64
CA THR A 16 -9.52 -1.46 4.49
C THR A 16 -10.14 -0.10 4.80
N MET A 17 -10.75 0.03 5.98
CA MET A 17 -11.36 1.28 6.41
C MET A 17 -10.32 2.38 6.63
N ILE A 18 -9.25 2.11 7.38
CA ILE A 18 -8.24 3.14 7.69
C ILE A 18 -7.54 3.63 6.43
N ASN A 19 -7.22 2.73 5.49
CA ASN A 19 -6.67 3.11 4.17
C ASN A 19 -7.59 4.06 3.42
N GLN A 20 -8.87 3.69 3.31
CA GLN A 20 -9.84 4.49 2.56
C GLN A 20 -9.99 5.87 3.19
N GLN A 21 -10.12 5.94 4.52
CA GLN A 21 -10.29 7.21 5.22
C GLN A 21 -9.03 8.08 5.14
N PHE A 22 -7.84 7.49 5.25
CA PHE A 22 -6.60 8.25 5.11
C PHE A 22 -6.47 8.86 3.72
N VAL A 23 -6.70 8.08 2.66
CA VAL A 23 -6.62 8.60 1.27
C VAL A 23 -7.63 9.72 1.05
N LYS A 24 -8.88 9.53 1.48
CA LYS A 24 -9.94 10.54 1.30
C LYS A 24 -9.66 11.85 2.04
N ASN A 25 -9.08 11.81 3.24
CA ASN A 25 -8.95 13.01 4.07
C ASN A 25 -7.56 13.66 3.99
N ALA A 26 -6.50 12.90 3.71
CA ALA A 26 -5.13 13.40 3.73
C ALA A 26 -4.48 13.47 2.34
N LEU A 27 -5.02 12.75 1.36
CA LEU A 27 -4.40 12.61 0.03
C LEU A 27 -5.33 12.99 -1.13
N GLU A 28 -6.48 13.60 -0.87
CA GLU A 28 -7.45 14.02 -1.89
C GLU A 28 -6.86 14.81 -3.08
N PRO A 29 -5.92 15.76 -2.91
CA PRO A 29 -5.39 16.51 -4.05
C PRO A 29 -4.36 15.73 -4.90
N PHE A 30 -3.97 14.52 -4.51
CA PHE A 30 -2.95 13.74 -5.23
C PHE A 30 -3.58 12.69 -6.14
N GLU A 31 -3.14 12.67 -7.40
CA GLU A 31 -3.58 11.70 -8.40
C GLU A 31 -3.11 10.27 -8.10
N TYR A 32 -1.92 10.12 -7.50
CA TYR A 32 -1.31 8.84 -7.20
C TYR A 32 -0.91 8.70 -5.74
N VAL A 33 -1.18 7.51 -5.17
CA VAL A 33 -0.78 7.15 -3.81
C VAL A 33 0.19 5.98 -3.85
N ASN A 34 1.44 6.24 -3.44
CA ASN A 34 2.42 5.18 -3.21
C ASN A 34 2.15 4.49 -1.85
N ARG A 35 1.95 3.16 -1.88
CA ARG A 35 1.69 2.28 -0.73
C ARG A 35 2.84 1.32 -0.41
N GLU A 36 4.05 1.60 -0.89
CA GLU A 36 5.29 0.84 -0.64
C GLU A 36 5.24 -0.64 -1.08
N ASP A 37 6.30 -1.40 -0.82
CA ASP A 37 6.45 -2.80 -1.27
C ASP A 37 5.80 -3.83 -0.33
N ASP A 38 5.56 -5.04 -0.83
CA ASP A 38 4.92 -6.12 -0.06
C ASP A 38 5.90 -6.92 0.82
N LEU A 39 7.18 -6.51 0.88
CA LEU A 39 8.25 -7.19 1.62
C LEU A 39 8.39 -8.70 1.30
N GLY A 40 7.80 -9.18 0.19
CA GLY A 40 7.75 -10.60 -0.16
C GLY A 40 6.64 -11.40 0.55
N GLU A 41 5.78 -10.76 1.36
CA GLU A 41 4.68 -11.45 2.03
C GLU A 41 3.47 -11.61 1.11
N GLU A 42 3.10 -12.85 0.80
CA GLU A 42 1.99 -13.16 -0.13
C GLU A 42 0.65 -12.56 0.32
N GLY A 43 0.36 -12.59 1.62
CA GLY A 43 -0.85 -11.99 2.17
C GLY A 43 -0.89 -10.48 1.96
N LEU A 44 0.24 -9.81 2.18
CA LEU A 44 0.37 -8.36 1.97
C LEU A 44 0.31 -8.00 0.49
N ARG A 45 0.90 -8.82 -0.39
CA ARG A 45 0.79 -8.68 -1.84
C ARG A 45 -0.67 -8.75 -2.30
N LYS A 46 -1.39 -9.81 -1.92
CA LYS A 46 -2.82 -9.97 -2.22
C LYS A 46 -3.65 -8.79 -1.71
N ALA A 47 -3.35 -8.31 -0.50
CA ALA A 47 -4.02 -7.16 0.07
C ALA A 47 -3.79 -5.89 -0.76
N LYS A 48 -2.55 -5.62 -1.20
CA LYS A 48 -2.21 -4.46 -2.05
C LYS A 48 -2.80 -4.57 -3.46
N GLU A 49 -2.72 -5.74 -4.07
CA GLU A 49 -3.30 -6.02 -5.40
C GLU A 49 -4.83 -5.87 -5.41
N SER A 50 -5.51 -6.16 -4.30
CA SER A 50 -6.97 -6.01 -4.19
C SER A 50 -7.46 -4.57 -4.43
N TYR A 51 -6.60 -3.57 -4.24
CA TYR A 51 -6.88 -2.15 -4.54
C TYR A 51 -6.69 -1.78 -6.02
N ARG A 52 -6.33 -2.74 -6.87
CA ARG A 52 -6.12 -2.56 -8.31
C ARG A 52 -5.12 -1.44 -8.61
N PRO A 53 -3.84 -1.61 -8.22
CA PRO A 53 -2.83 -0.60 -8.47
C PRO A 53 -2.69 -0.34 -9.97
N VAL A 54 -2.60 0.94 -10.34
CA VAL A 54 -2.35 1.37 -11.73
C VAL A 54 -0.92 1.09 -12.17
N MET A 55 0.02 1.01 -11.23
CA MET A 55 1.44 0.79 -11.47
C MET A 55 2.04 -0.13 -10.40
N LEU A 56 2.92 -1.04 -10.81
CA LEU A 56 3.81 -1.82 -9.95
C LEU A 56 5.25 -1.50 -10.37
N TYR A 57 6.06 -1.00 -9.45
CA TYR A 57 7.44 -0.62 -9.73
C TYR A 57 8.37 -1.80 -9.52
N GLU A 58 9.19 -2.10 -10.53
CA GLU A 58 10.34 -2.97 -10.36
C GLU A 58 11.51 -2.17 -9.79
N ARG A 59 12.11 -2.68 -8.72
CA ARG A 59 13.32 -2.12 -8.13
C ARG A 59 14.52 -2.88 -8.65
N TYR A 60 15.48 -2.17 -9.23
CA TYR A 60 16.73 -2.74 -9.71
C TYR A 60 17.88 -2.31 -8.80
N VAL A 61 18.91 -3.15 -8.69
CA VAL A 61 20.17 -2.84 -8.04
C VAL A 61 21.25 -2.83 -9.12
N ALA A 62 21.94 -1.70 -9.27
CA ALA A 62 23.11 -1.59 -10.14
C ALA A 62 24.38 -1.78 -9.29
N SER A 63 25.27 -2.66 -9.73
CA SER A 63 26.60 -2.87 -9.14
C SER A 63 27.69 -2.59 -10.17
N GLU A 64 28.90 -2.27 -9.71
CA GLU A 64 30.07 -2.25 -10.59
C GLU A 64 30.26 -3.62 -11.28
N LYS A 65 30.94 -3.58 -12.42
CA LYS A 65 31.12 -4.72 -13.33
C LYS A 65 32.08 -5.77 -12.79
#